data_AF-A0A6N7ELU8-F1
#
_entry.id   AF-A0A6N7ELU8-F1
#
_cell.length_a   1.000
_cell.length_b   1.000
_cell.length_c   1.000
_cell.angle_alpha   90.00
_cell.angle_beta   90.00
_cell.angle_gamma   90.00
#
_symmetry.space_group_name_H-M   'P 1'
#
loop_
_entity.id
_entity.type
_entity.pdbx_description
1 polymer ?
#
loop_
_entity_poly.entity_id
_entity_poly.type
_entity_poly.pdbx_seq_one_letter_code
_entity_poly.pdbx_strand_id
1 'polypeptide(L)'
;MSTTTPRVASPSRVTSRTTGRLLAGAMLAAPLFVGVAATQVLARDGFDLTRHPLSLLSTGPGGWVQIANFVLTGLLVIGFAVGLRRMRRSGRAGTWGPILFGVLGVGLVAAGVFVADPGLGFPPGTPEVTEPTWHGTAHNIAALLATDPATIGCVVLARRFSRDGERRWAVASVAMAVAVLLVGWWPDPGSISIRLAVVVTLLLGYVSLVAAKLRREMAPR
;
A
#
# COMPACT_ATOMS: atom_id res chain seq x y z
N MET A 1 18.78 42.05 -29.50
CA MET A 1 17.61 41.28 -29.05
C MET A 1 18.05 40.38 -27.90
N SER A 2 17.77 40.75 -26.65
CA SER A 2 18.09 39.92 -25.48
C SER A 2 17.00 38.89 -25.24
N THR A 3 17.30 37.63 -25.52
CA THR A 3 16.43 36.48 -25.25
C THR A 3 16.38 36.26 -23.74
N THR A 4 15.27 36.63 -23.11
CA THR A 4 15.06 36.38 -21.67
C THR A 4 14.62 34.93 -21.51
N THR A 5 15.53 34.06 -21.09
CA THR A 5 15.21 32.67 -20.76
C THR A 5 14.24 32.63 -19.58
N PRO A 6 13.08 31.95 -19.66
CA PRO A 6 12.12 31.92 -18.56
C PRO A 6 12.76 31.25 -17.34
N ARG A 7 12.86 31.97 -16.23
CA ARG A 7 13.31 31.43 -14.95
C ARG A 7 12.29 30.40 -14.49
N VAL A 8 12.62 29.12 -14.54
CA VAL A 8 11.79 28.04 -13.97
C VAL A 8 11.58 28.38 -12.49
N ALA A 9 10.34 28.70 -12.12
CA ALA A 9 10.00 29.07 -10.75
C ALA A 9 10.37 27.92 -9.80
N SER A 10 11.26 28.19 -8.84
CA SER A 10 11.59 27.22 -7.79
C SER A 10 10.32 26.89 -7.00
N PRO A 11 10.07 25.61 -6.67
CA PRO A 11 8.87 25.23 -5.93
C PRO A 11 8.80 26.02 -4.61
N SER A 12 7.61 26.53 -4.28
CA SER A 12 7.43 27.33 -3.07
C SER A 12 7.82 26.53 -1.82
N ARG A 13 8.42 27.20 -0.82
CA ARG A 13 8.84 26.60 0.46
C ARG A 13 7.71 25.83 1.17
N VAL A 14 6.46 26.26 0.95
CA VAL A 14 5.23 25.60 1.44
C VAL A 14 4.99 24.26 0.74
N THR A 15 5.18 24.18 -0.57
CA THR A 15 5.04 22.94 -1.36
C THR A 15 6.08 21.91 -0.95
N SER A 16 7.32 22.35 -0.70
CA SER A 16 8.40 21.51 -0.18
C SER A 16 8.06 20.95 1.22
N ARG A 17 7.66 21.80 2.17
CA ARG A 17 7.25 21.35 3.52
C ARG A 17 6.09 20.37 3.50
N THR A 18 5.05 20.63 2.70
CA THR A 18 3.88 19.75 2.59
C THR A 18 4.25 18.39 2.02
N THR A 19 5.10 18.37 0.99
CA THR A 19 5.59 17.12 0.37
C THR A 19 6.41 16.32 1.37
N GLY A 20 7.28 16.96 2.14
CA GLY A 20 8.03 16.31 3.21
C GLY A 20 7.14 15.69 4.29
N ARG A 21 6.04 16.34 4.67
CA ARG A 21 5.05 15.80 5.63
C ARG A 21 4.29 14.60 5.08
N LEU A 22 3.88 14.64 3.82
CA LEU A 22 3.20 13.51 3.17
C LEU A 22 4.10 12.26 3.15
N LEU A 23 5.37 12.43 2.78
CA LEU A 23 6.34 11.33 2.79
C LEU A 23 6.66 10.88 4.21
N ALA A 24 6.73 11.80 5.18
CA ALA A 24 6.89 11.45 6.59
C ALA A 24 5.75 10.56 7.11
N GLY A 25 4.50 10.90 6.78
CA GLY A 25 3.34 10.08 7.13
C GLY A 25 3.39 8.72 6.44
N ALA A 26 3.72 8.67 5.15
CA ALA A 26 3.84 7.43 4.39
C ALA A 26 4.86 6.43 4.96
N MET A 27 5.90 6.89 5.66
CA MET A 27 6.83 6.02 6.38
C MET A 27 6.14 5.15 7.45
N LEU A 28 4.97 5.57 7.95
CA LEU A 28 4.20 4.86 8.95
C LEU A 28 3.23 3.84 8.37
N ALA A 29 3.07 3.75 7.03
CA ALA A 29 2.06 2.89 6.43
C ALA A 29 2.23 1.40 6.81
N ALA A 30 3.45 0.86 6.67
CA ALA A 30 3.74 -0.52 7.07
C ALA A 30 3.66 -0.76 8.59
N PRO A 31 4.40 -0.01 9.44
CA PRO A 31 4.39 -0.29 10.88
C PRO A 31 3.01 -0.10 11.51
N LEU A 32 2.22 0.86 11.03
CA LEU A 32 0.83 1.03 11.46
C LEU A 32 0.01 -0.20 11.09
N PHE A 33 -0.03 -0.54 9.80
CA PHE A 33 -0.88 -1.64 9.33
C PHE A 33 -0.52 -2.96 9.98
N VAL A 34 0.76 -3.31 9.96
CA VAL A 34 1.28 -4.58 10.48
C VAL A 34 1.15 -4.64 12.00
N GLY A 35 1.47 -3.55 12.71
CA GLY A 35 1.37 -3.52 14.17
C GLY A 35 -0.06 -3.69 14.66
N VAL A 36 -1.01 -2.97 14.05
CA VAL A 36 -2.43 -3.06 14.40
C VAL A 36 -3.03 -4.41 14.00
N ALA A 37 -2.68 -4.93 12.82
CA ALA A 37 -3.13 -6.26 12.38
C ALA A 37 -2.56 -7.35 13.29
N ALA A 38 -1.25 -7.36 13.57
CA ALA A 38 -0.62 -8.35 14.45
C ALA A 38 -1.20 -8.32 15.87
N THR A 39 -1.46 -7.13 16.42
CA THR A 39 -2.11 -7.00 17.72
C THR A 39 -3.49 -7.66 17.72
N GLN A 40 -4.28 -7.45 16.66
CA GLN A 40 -5.58 -8.09 16.53
C GLN A 40 -5.48 -9.61 16.30
N VAL A 41 -4.55 -10.08 15.47
CA VAL A 41 -4.29 -11.52 15.28
C VAL A 41 -4.02 -12.21 16.62
N LEU A 42 -3.30 -11.56 17.53
CA LEU A 42 -2.99 -12.11 18.85
C LEU A 42 -4.12 -11.95 19.87
N ALA A 43 -5.01 -10.96 19.69
CA ALA A 43 -6.03 -10.61 20.68
C ALA A 43 -7.45 -11.08 20.32
N ARG A 44 -7.70 -11.46 19.06
CA ARG A 44 -9.02 -11.84 18.57
C ARG A 44 -9.27 -13.33 18.75
N ASP A 45 -10.18 -13.66 19.66
CA ASP A 45 -10.62 -15.03 19.89
C ASP A 45 -11.06 -15.71 18.59
N GLY A 46 -10.52 -16.90 18.35
CA GLY A 46 -10.83 -17.72 17.19
C GLY A 46 -10.19 -17.26 15.87
N PHE A 47 -9.36 -16.20 15.86
CA PHE A 47 -8.63 -15.82 14.66
C PHE A 47 -7.39 -16.69 14.46
N ASP A 48 -7.28 -17.33 13.30
CA ASP A 48 -6.12 -18.12 12.90
C ASP A 48 -5.56 -17.56 11.60
N LEU A 49 -4.37 -16.94 11.65
CA LEU A 49 -3.76 -16.32 10.47
C LEU A 49 -3.46 -17.33 9.34
N THR A 50 -3.36 -18.62 9.63
CA THR A 50 -3.18 -19.64 8.58
C THR A 50 -4.46 -19.87 7.77
N ARG A 51 -5.62 -19.57 8.36
CA ARG A 51 -6.96 -19.82 7.78
C ARG A 51 -7.69 -18.54 7.40
N HIS A 52 -7.62 -17.52 8.24
CA HIS A 52 -8.42 -16.30 8.18
C HIS A 52 -7.62 -15.14 7.60
N PRO A 53 -7.97 -14.63 6.41
CA PRO A 53 -7.36 -13.43 5.86
C PRO A 53 -7.48 -12.26 6.84
N LEU A 54 -6.48 -11.37 6.88
CA LEU A 54 -6.48 -10.19 7.75
C LEU A 54 -7.72 -9.29 7.56
N SER A 55 -8.38 -9.34 6.40
CA SER A 55 -9.64 -8.63 6.17
C SER A 55 -10.78 -9.11 7.06
N LEU A 56 -10.80 -10.38 7.47
CA LEU A 56 -11.83 -10.91 8.37
C LEU A 56 -11.77 -10.25 9.76
N LEU A 57 -10.62 -9.69 10.16
CA LEU A 57 -10.52 -8.88 11.40
C LEU A 57 -11.43 -7.64 11.36
N SER A 58 -11.96 -7.24 10.21
CA SER A 58 -12.96 -6.17 10.09
C SER A 58 -14.37 -6.57 10.52
N THR A 59 -14.59 -7.84 10.84
CA THR A 59 -15.88 -8.41 11.24
C THR A 59 -15.98 -8.60 12.76
N GLY A 60 -17.22 -8.67 13.26
CA GLY A 60 -17.49 -8.96 14.68
C GLY A 60 -17.12 -7.83 15.66
N PRO A 61 -17.16 -8.12 16.98
CA PRO A 61 -17.01 -7.11 18.03
C PRO A 61 -15.61 -6.48 18.04
N GLY A 62 -15.45 -5.26 17.55
CA GLY A 62 -14.14 -4.59 17.46
C GLY A 62 -13.53 -4.57 16.07
N GLY A 63 -14.23 -5.07 15.05
CA GLY A 63 -13.76 -5.03 13.66
C GLY A 63 -13.56 -3.62 13.09
N TRP A 64 -14.16 -2.61 13.73
CA TRP A 64 -13.91 -1.20 13.42
C TRP A 64 -12.42 -0.83 13.54
N VAL A 65 -11.62 -1.52 14.36
CA VAL A 65 -10.19 -1.28 14.49
C VAL A 65 -9.47 -1.63 13.18
N GLN A 66 -9.77 -2.78 12.58
CA GLN A 66 -9.21 -3.14 11.29
C GLN A 66 -9.74 -2.25 10.15
N ILE A 67 -11.02 -1.85 10.21
CA ILE A 67 -11.58 -0.87 9.27
C ILE A 67 -10.79 0.45 9.33
N ALA A 68 -10.59 1.00 10.53
CA ALA A 68 -9.80 2.21 10.73
C ALA A 68 -8.34 2.02 10.26
N ASN A 69 -7.75 0.86 10.50
CA ASN A 69 -6.41 0.51 10.04
C ASN A 69 -6.29 0.55 8.51
N PHE A 70 -7.26 -0.04 7.80
CA PHE A 70 -7.35 0.01 6.34
C PHE A 70 -7.46 1.45 5.83
N VAL A 71 -8.41 2.23 6.37
CA VAL A 71 -8.63 3.61 5.95
C VAL A 71 -7.41 4.49 6.21
N LEU A 72 -6.86 4.47 7.42
CA LEU A 72 -5.71 5.29 7.80
C LEU A 72 -4.48 4.92 6.96
N THR A 73 -4.19 3.63 6.80
CA THR A 73 -3.08 3.17 5.97
C THR A 73 -3.27 3.58 4.51
N GLY A 74 -4.49 3.44 3.98
CA GLY A 74 -4.83 3.88 2.62
C GLY A 74 -4.58 5.38 2.42
N LEU A 75 -4.96 6.22 3.38
CA LEU A 75 -4.69 7.66 3.35
C LEU A 75 -3.18 7.98 3.38
N LEU A 76 -2.38 7.25 4.17
CA LEU A 76 -0.93 7.38 4.18
C LEU A 76 -0.31 7.02 2.83
N VAL A 77 -0.80 5.96 2.18
CA VAL A 77 -0.37 5.55 0.84
C VAL A 77 -0.80 6.55 -0.24
N ILE A 78 -1.99 7.16 -0.13
CA ILE A 78 -2.39 8.28 -1.00
C ILE A 78 -1.43 9.46 -0.80
N GLY A 79 -1.06 9.75 0.44
CA GLY A 79 -0.04 10.75 0.77
C GLY A 79 1.30 10.45 0.08
N PHE A 80 1.74 9.20 0.09
CA PHE A 80 2.91 8.74 -0.66
C PHE A 80 2.78 9.02 -2.16
N ALA A 81 1.66 8.62 -2.79
CA ALA A 81 1.42 8.83 -4.21
C ALA A 81 1.48 10.32 -4.60
N VAL A 82 0.86 11.19 -3.80
CA VAL A 82 0.91 12.64 -3.99
C VAL A 82 2.34 13.17 -3.81
N GLY A 83 3.05 12.74 -2.77
CA GLY A 83 4.44 13.12 -2.52
C GLY A 83 5.36 12.71 -3.67
N LEU A 84 5.21 11.47 -4.14
CA LEU A 84 5.91 10.94 -5.30
C LEU A 84 5.62 11.80 -6.54
N ARG A 85 4.36 12.11 -6.85
CA ARG A 85 4.00 12.96 -8.01
C ARG A 85 4.65 14.34 -7.94
N ARG A 86 4.69 14.95 -6.75
CA ARG A 86 5.24 16.31 -6.54
C ARG A 86 6.76 16.35 -6.71
N MET A 87 7.48 15.34 -6.25
CA MET A 87 8.95 15.29 -6.37
C MET A 87 9.42 14.97 -7.78
N ARG A 88 8.61 14.29 -8.58
CA ARG A 88 9.12 13.48 -9.67
C ARG A 88 8.33 13.72 -10.98
N ARG A 89 8.14 14.99 -11.34
CA ARG A 89 7.24 15.47 -12.41
C ARG A 89 7.59 15.07 -13.86
N SER A 90 8.83 14.65 -14.16
CA SER A 90 9.26 14.34 -15.52
C SER A 90 9.16 12.85 -15.90
N GLY A 91 8.72 12.58 -17.15
CA GLY A 91 8.71 11.26 -17.80
C GLY A 91 7.53 10.34 -17.43
N ARG A 92 7.37 9.23 -18.18
CA ARG A 92 6.28 8.24 -18.00
C ARG A 92 6.24 7.67 -16.57
N ALA A 93 7.41 7.41 -15.98
CA ALA A 93 7.50 6.91 -14.59
C ALA A 93 7.08 7.95 -13.54
N GLY A 94 7.12 9.25 -13.86
CA GLY A 94 6.58 10.33 -13.02
C GLY A 94 5.06 10.41 -13.01
N THR A 95 4.38 9.74 -13.94
CA THR A 95 2.92 9.67 -14.03
C THR A 95 2.39 8.34 -13.51
N TRP A 96 2.91 7.22 -14.02
CA TRP A 96 2.38 5.89 -13.68
C TRP A 96 2.70 5.45 -12.26
N GLY A 97 3.88 5.75 -11.71
CA GLY A 97 4.21 5.40 -10.33
C GLY A 97 3.19 5.95 -9.33
N PRO A 98 2.96 7.28 -9.29
CA PRO A 98 1.93 7.88 -8.46
C PRO A 98 0.52 7.32 -8.66
N ILE A 99 0.10 7.07 -9.91
CA ILE A 99 -1.23 6.52 -10.18
C ILE A 99 -1.38 5.13 -9.57
N LEU A 100 -0.41 4.25 -9.82
CA LEU A 100 -0.45 2.85 -9.36
C LEU A 100 -0.46 2.74 -7.83
N PHE A 101 0.37 3.53 -7.14
CA PHE A 101 0.33 3.59 -5.66
C PHE A 101 -0.88 4.36 -5.14
N GLY A 102 -1.43 5.31 -5.90
CA GLY A 102 -2.70 5.96 -5.57
C GLY A 102 -3.86 4.97 -5.58
N VAL A 103 -3.90 4.07 -6.58
CA VAL A 103 -4.88 2.97 -6.66
C VAL A 103 -4.73 2.03 -5.46
N LEU A 104 -3.50 1.67 -5.04
CA LEU A 104 -3.27 0.91 -3.80
C LEU A 104 -3.93 1.59 -2.59
N GLY A 105 -3.67 2.89 -2.41
CA GLY A 105 -4.21 3.64 -1.27
C GLY A 105 -5.74 3.75 -1.31
N VAL A 106 -6.33 4.03 -2.48
CA VAL A 106 -7.79 4.08 -2.67
C VAL A 106 -8.42 2.70 -2.44
N GLY A 107 -7.79 1.64 -2.94
CA GLY A 107 -8.25 0.27 -2.73
C GLY A 107 -8.25 -0.13 -1.26
N LEU A 108 -7.24 0.28 -0.48
CA LEU A 108 -7.22 0.08 0.97
C LEU A 108 -8.34 0.86 1.68
N VAL A 109 -8.59 2.12 1.30
CA VAL A 109 -9.72 2.88 1.86
C VAL A 109 -11.05 2.19 1.53
N ALA A 110 -11.23 1.77 0.28
CA ALA A 110 -12.43 1.06 -0.17
C ALA A 110 -12.59 -0.28 0.55
N ALA A 111 -11.54 -1.03 0.79
CA ALA A 111 -11.58 -2.28 1.57
C ALA A 111 -11.90 -2.05 3.06
N GLY A 112 -11.61 -0.86 3.61
CA GLY A 112 -12.09 -0.47 4.93
C GLY A 112 -13.59 -0.12 4.93
N VAL A 113 -14.05 0.60 3.90
CA VAL A 113 -15.46 1.05 3.79
C VAL A 113 -16.40 -0.10 3.44
N PHE A 114 -16.02 -0.94 2.48
CA PHE A 114 -16.72 -2.16 2.12
C PHE A 114 -16.15 -3.30 2.95
N VAL A 115 -16.88 -3.71 3.98
CA VAL A 115 -16.42 -4.73 4.94
C VAL A 115 -16.48 -6.11 4.30
N ALA A 116 -15.48 -6.95 4.59
CA ALA A 116 -15.47 -8.33 4.14
C ALA A 116 -16.61 -9.13 4.80
N ASP A 117 -17.18 -10.10 4.07
CA ASP A 117 -18.16 -10.99 4.66
C ASP A 117 -17.49 -11.90 5.70
N PRO A 118 -18.10 -12.09 6.89
CA PRO A 118 -17.69 -13.14 7.81
C PRO A 118 -17.68 -14.50 7.12
N GLY A 119 -16.75 -15.38 7.49
CA GLY A 119 -16.69 -16.73 6.92
C GLY A 119 -15.58 -17.55 7.56
N LEU A 120 -15.43 -18.80 7.10
CA LEU A 120 -14.39 -19.72 7.58
C LEU A 120 -14.43 -19.95 9.10
N GLY A 121 -15.61 -19.81 9.72
CA GLY A 121 -15.80 -19.90 11.16
C GLY A 121 -15.42 -18.65 11.96
N PHE A 122 -15.08 -17.52 11.31
CA PHE A 122 -14.70 -16.27 11.98
C PHE A 122 -15.69 -15.12 11.69
N PRO A 123 -16.13 -14.38 12.73
CA PRO A 123 -15.90 -14.64 14.17
C PRO A 123 -16.62 -15.92 14.63
N PRO A 124 -16.34 -16.44 15.84
CA PRO A 124 -16.99 -17.65 16.35
C PRO A 124 -18.52 -17.60 16.22
N GLY A 125 -19.11 -18.68 15.71
CA GLY A 125 -20.54 -18.78 15.39
C GLY A 125 -20.89 -18.45 13.93
N THR A 126 -19.91 -18.05 13.12
CA THR A 126 -20.09 -17.85 11.67
C THR A 126 -20.05 -19.19 10.92
N PRO A 127 -20.89 -19.39 9.89
CA PRO A 127 -20.77 -20.55 8.99
C PRO A 127 -19.39 -20.67 8.33
N GLU A 128 -19.06 -21.87 7.87
CA GLU A 128 -17.82 -22.11 7.13
C GLU A 128 -17.82 -21.41 5.76
N VAL A 129 -18.98 -21.46 5.10
CA VAL A 129 -19.24 -20.83 3.82
C VAL A 129 -20.38 -19.84 4.01
N THR A 130 -20.16 -18.60 3.60
CA THR A 130 -21.14 -17.51 3.65
C THR A 130 -21.42 -17.06 2.22
N GLU A 131 -22.70 -16.85 1.90
CA GLU A 131 -23.08 -16.26 0.61
C GLU A 131 -22.49 -14.85 0.47
N PRO A 132 -21.79 -14.54 -0.64
CA PRO A 132 -21.19 -13.23 -0.83
C PRO A 132 -22.25 -12.12 -0.82
N THR A 133 -22.08 -11.14 0.06
CA THR A 133 -22.86 -9.90 -0.01
C THR A 133 -22.24 -8.96 -1.05
N TRP A 134 -22.99 -7.94 -1.44
CA TRP A 134 -22.44 -6.90 -2.32
C TRP A 134 -21.31 -6.12 -1.63
N HIS A 135 -21.32 -5.97 -0.30
CA HIS A 135 -20.22 -5.33 0.45
C HIS A 135 -18.97 -6.19 0.42
N GLY A 136 -19.05 -7.49 0.73
CA GLY A 136 -17.88 -8.38 0.67
C GLY A 136 -17.37 -8.57 -0.76
N THR A 137 -18.25 -8.56 -1.76
CA THR A 137 -17.84 -8.55 -3.18
C THR A 137 -17.06 -7.27 -3.52
N ALA A 138 -17.56 -6.10 -3.10
CA ALA A 138 -16.86 -4.83 -3.29
C ALA A 138 -15.51 -4.79 -2.55
N HIS A 139 -15.44 -5.35 -1.34
CA HIS A 139 -14.19 -5.51 -0.58
C HIS A 139 -13.16 -6.31 -1.36
N ASN A 140 -13.54 -7.47 -1.89
CA ASN A 140 -12.65 -8.37 -2.61
C ASN A 140 -12.11 -7.72 -3.90
N ILE A 141 -12.98 -7.02 -4.64
CA ILE A 141 -12.58 -6.25 -5.82
C ILE A 141 -11.60 -5.13 -5.42
N ALA A 142 -11.90 -4.38 -4.35
CA ALA A 142 -11.03 -3.33 -3.86
C ALA A 142 -9.65 -3.87 -3.46
N ALA A 143 -9.59 -5.02 -2.78
CA ALA A 143 -8.36 -5.69 -2.39
C ALA A 143 -7.51 -6.10 -3.61
N LEU A 144 -8.15 -6.71 -4.63
CA LEU A 144 -7.49 -7.10 -5.88
C LEU A 144 -6.90 -5.87 -6.61
N LEU A 145 -7.72 -4.82 -6.76
CA LEU A 145 -7.28 -3.58 -7.39
C LEU A 145 -6.21 -2.85 -6.57
N ALA A 146 -6.08 -3.13 -5.27
CA ALA A 146 -5.06 -2.51 -4.45
C ALA A 146 -3.67 -3.12 -4.72
N THR A 147 -3.57 -4.45 -4.77
CA THR A 147 -2.27 -5.16 -4.74
C THR A 147 -1.60 -5.29 -6.12
N ASP A 148 -2.35 -5.58 -7.18
CA ASP A 148 -1.75 -5.86 -8.49
C ASP A 148 -1.15 -4.60 -9.15
N PRO A 149 -1.83 -3.44 -9.17
CA PRO A 149 -1.26 -2.21 -9.68
C PRO A 149 -0.01 -1.77 -8.90
N ALA A 150 0.03 -1.99 -7.58
CA ALA A 150 1.19 -1.67 -6.75
C ALA A 150 2.44 -2.48 -7.18
N THR A 151 2.25 -3.74 -7.54
CA THR A 151 3.32 -4.61 -8.06
C THR A 151 3.89 -4.07 -9.37
N ILE A 152 3.03 -3.62 -10.28
CA ILE A 152 3.44 -2.91 -11.50
C ILE A 152 4.16 -1.60 -11.13
N GLY A 153 3.68 -0.92 -10.08
CA GLY A 153 4.28 0.30 -9.53
C GLY A 153 5.73 0.11 -9.11
N CYS A 154 6.07 -1.02 -8.48
CA CYS A 154 7.44 -1.39 -8.15
C CYS A 154 8.32 -1.47 -9.41
N VAL A 155 7.84 -2.08 -10.50
CA VAL A 155 8.59 -2.17 -11.77
C VAL A 155 8.74 -0.79 -12.43
N VAL A 156 7.71 0.06 -12.38
CA VAL A 156 7.76 1.43 -12.89
C VAL A 156 8.81 2.26 -12.13
N LEU A 157 8.86 2.13 -10.81
CA LEU A 157 9.90 2.77 -10.00
C LEU A 157 11.28 2.16 -10.23
N ALA A 158 11.39 0.84 -10.45
CA ALA A 158 12.66 0.20 -10.80
C ALA A 158 13.28 0.80 -12.07
N ARG A 159 12.48 0.93 -13.14
CA ARG A 159 12.91 1.55 -14.40
C ARG A 159 13.36 2.99 -14.20
N ARG A 160 12.69 3.71 -13.29
CA ARG A 160 13.07 5.07 -12.95
C ARG A 160 14.40 5.13 -12.21
N PHE A 161 14.54 4.38 -11.12
CA PHE A 161 15.77 4.36 -10.34
C PHE A 161 16.96 3.95 -11.21
N SER A 162 16.76 3.06 -12.18
CA SER A 162 17.78 2.72 -13.18
C SER A 162 18.21 3.94 -14.03
N ARG A 163 17.24 4.71 -14.54
CA ARG A 163 17.50 5.95 -15.30
C ARG A 163 18.16 7.04 -14.48
N ASP A 164 17.85 7.10 -13.19
CA ASP A 164 18.43 8.06 -12.25
C ASP A 164 19.82 7.61 -11.73
N GLY A 165 20.37 6.48 -12.22
CA GLY A 165 21.68 5.94 -11.83
C GLY A 165 21.69 5.19 -10.50
N GLU A 166 20.52 4.98 -9.88
CA GLU A 166 20.35 4.43 -8.55
C GLU A 166 20.18 2.90 -8.58
N ARG A 167 21.22 2.19 -9.02
CA ARG A 167 21.19 0.74 -9.28
C ARG A 167 20.66 -0.10 -8.10
N ARG A 168 21.03 0.22 -6.86
CA ARG A 168 20.57 -0.51 -5.66
C ARG A 168 19.05 -0.44 -5.48
N TRP A 169 18.46 0.73 -5.68
CA TRP A 169 17.01 0.93 -5.58
C TRP A 169 16.27 0.32 -6.76
N ALA A 170 16.87 0.33 -7.96
CA ALA A 170 16.32 -0.37 -9.11
C ALA A 170 16.21 -1.89 -8.85
N VAL A 171 17.30 -2.52 -8.41
CA VAL A 171 17.34 -3.95 -8.08
C VAL A 171 16.36 -4.28 -6.95
N ALA A 172 16.35 -3.51 -5.86
CA ALA A 172 15.42 -3.73 -4.75
C ALA A 172 13.95 -3.65 -5.20
N SER A 173 13.64 -2.75 -6.13
CA SER A 173 12.28 -2.60 -6.66
C SER A 173 11.86 -3.75 -7.57
N VAL A 174 12.79 -4.29 -8.39
CA VAL A 174 12.54 -5.53 -9.15
C VAL A 174 12.37 -6.71 -8.21
N ALA A 175 13.27 -6.88 -7.24
CA ALA A 175 13.20 -7.95 -6.27
C ALA A 175 11.89 -7.92 -5.48
N MET A 176 11.40 -6.74 -5.11
CA MET A 176 10.10 -6.56 -4.47
C MET A 176 8.95 -7.02 -5.37
N ALA A 177 8.94 -6.61 -6.64
CA ALA A 177 7.91 -7.05 -7.59
C ALA A 177 7.92 -8.57 -7.77
N VAL A 178 9.11 -9.17 -7.91
CA VAL A 178 9.28 -10.62 -8.03
C VAL A 178 8.81 -11.34 -6.77
N ALA A 179 9.19 -10.87 -5.58
CA ALA A 179 8.77 -11.46 -4.31
C ALA A 179 7.24 -11.43 -4.16
N VAL A 180 6.60 -10.30 -4.47
CA VAL A 180 5.13 -10.18 -4.44
C VAL A 180 4.47 -11.13 -5.43
N LEU A 181 5.01 -11.27 -6.65
CA LEU A 181 4.48 -12.22 -7.63
C LEU A 181 4.65 -13.67 -7.18
N LEU A 182 5.83 -14.06 -6.71
CA LEU A 182 6.10 -15.43 -6.27
C LEU A 182 5.22 -15.84 -5.08
N VAL A 183 5.03 -14.92 -4.12
CA VAL A 183 4.16 -15.17 -2.97
C VAL A 183 2.69 -15.15 -3.38
N GLY A 184 2.25 -14.15 -4.15
CA GLY A 184 0.85 -13.99 -4.53
C GLY A 184 0.33 -15.11 -5.43
N TRP A 185 1.18 -15.60 -6.35
CA TRP A 185 0.84 -16.64 -7.33
C TRP A 185 1.28 -18.04 -6.92
N TRP A 186 1.63 -18.25 -5.65
CA TRP A 186 1.93 -19.59 -5.16
C TRP A 186 0.73 -20.53 -5.41
N PRO A 187 0.91 -21.79 -5.83
CA PRO A 187 -0.19 -22.62 -6.31
C PRO A 187 -1.00 -23.33 -5.23
N ASP A 188 -0.72 -23.11 -3.94
CA ASP A 188 -1.40 -23.78 -2.83
C ASP A 188 -2.60 -22.97 -2.27
N PRO A 189 -3.86 -23.38 -2.48
CA PRO A 189 -5.03 -22.65 -1.98
C PRO A 189 -5.07 -22.51 -0.45
N GLY A 190 -4.48 -23.45 0.30
CA GLY A 190 -4.47 -23.43 1.77
C GLY A 190 -3.66 -22.27 2.36
N SER A 191 -2.72 -21.71 1.58
CA SER A 191 -1.87 -20.60 2.03
C SER A 191 -2.39 -19.21 1.66
N ILE A 192 -3.60 -19.07 1.10
CA ILE A 192 -4.16 -17.77 0.67
C ILE A 192 -4.06 -16.70 1.76
N SER A 193 -4.45 -17.02 3.00
CA SER A 193 -4.43 -16.06 4.11
C SER A 193 -3.03 -15.49 4.37
N ILE A 194 -2.04 -16.38 4.56
CA ILE A 194 -0.65 -15.99 4.83
C ILE A 194 -0.06 -15.20 3.66
N ARG A 195 -0.33 -15.64 2.43
CA ARG A 195 0.19 -14.98 1.22
C ARG A 195 -0.33 -13.56 1.09
N LEU A 196 -1.62 -13.34 1.32
CA LEU A 196 -2.21 -11.99 1.30
C LEU A 196 -1.58 -11.11 2.38
N ALA A 197 -1.39 -11.64 3.60
CA ALA A 197 -0.74 -10.93 4.69
C ALA A 197 0.72 -10.54 4.35
N VAL A 198 1.47 -11.44 3.72
CA VAL A 198 2.84 -11.19 3.28
C VAL A 198 2.88 -10.18 2.13
N VAL A 199 2.04 -10.34 1.11
CA VAL A 199 1.98 -9.43 -0.05
C VAL A 199 1.67 -8.00 0.39
N VAL A 200 0.65 -7.79 1.22
CA VAL A 200 0.29 -6.45 1.69
C VAL A 200 1.42 -5.85 2.55
N THR A 201 2.05 -6.66 3.41
CA THR A 201 3.18 -6.24 4.24
C THR A 201 4.38 -5.81 3.40
N LEU A 202 4.71 -6.58 2.35
CA LEU A 202 5.80 -6.28 1.43
C LEU A 202 5.55 -4.96 0.67
N LEU A 203 4.35 -4.79 0.12
CA LEU A 203 3.98 -3.58 -0.63
C LEU A 203 3.96 -2.33 0.25
N LEU A 204 3.38 -2.40 1.44
CA LEU A 204 3.38 -1.30 2.40
C LEU A 204 4.80 -0.99 2.92
N GLY A 205 5.60 -2.04 3.15
CA GLY A 205 7.00 -1.91 3.52
C GLY A 205 7.79 -1.17 2.44
N TYR A 206 7.58 -1.54 1.18
CA TYR A 206 8.17 -0.87 0.04
C TYR A 206 7.77 0.62 -0.04
N VAL A 207 6.48 0.93 0.13
CA VAL A 207 5.99 2.32 0.22
C VAL A 207 6.72 3.09 1.32
N SER A 208 6.83 2.50 2.51
CA SER A 208 7.46 3.14 3.68
C SER A 208 8.95 3.42 3.44
N LEU A 209 9.67 2.46 2.82
CA LEU A 209 11.10 2.58 2.48
C LEU A 209 11.35 3.63 1.39
N VAL A 210 10.56 3.63 0.32
CA VAL A 210 10.68 4.62 -0.75
C VAL A 210 10.31 6.01 -0.23
N ALA A 211 9.29 6.12 0.62
CA ALA A 211 8.94 7.39 1.27
C ALA A 211 10.10 7.94 2.11
N ALA A 212 10.74 7.09 2.92
CA ALA A 212 11.90 7.47 3.73
C ALA A 212 13.07 7.94 2.86
N LYS A 213 13.36 7.22 1.77
CA LYS A 213 14.39 7.59 0.79
C LYS A 213 14.12 8.97 0.20
N LEU A 214 12.92 9.16 -0.37
CA LEU A 214 12.53 10.41 -1.02
C LEU A 214 12.56 11.58 -0.03
N ARG A 215 12.14 11.36 1.22
CA ARG A 215 12.22 12.38 2.27
C ARG A 215 13.67 12.77 2.59
N ARG A 216 14.61 11.81 2.61
CA ARG A 216 16.03 12.09 2.83
C ARG A 216 16.64 12.93 1.70
N GLU A 217 16.21 12.70 0.46
CA GLU A 217 16.64 13.51 -0.70
C GLU A 217 16.17 14.97 -0.63
N MET A 218 15.10 15.25 0.12
CA MET A 218 14.59 16.60 0.32
C MET A 218 15.27 17.37 1.45
N ALA A 219 15.93 16.68 2.39
CA ALA A 219 16.62 17.34 3.48
C ALA A 219 17.86 18.09 2.92
N PRO A 220 18.10 19.35 3.32
CA PRO A 220 19.34 20.04 2.94
C PRO A 220 20.53 19.24 3.46
N ARG A 221 21.53 19.03 2.59
CA ARG A 221 22.83 18.47 2.99
C ARG A 221 23.61 19.49 3.81
#